data_AF-A0A5D3YJ37-F1
#
_entry.id   AF-A0A5D3YJ37-F1
#
_cell.length_a   1.000
_cell.length_b   1.000
_cell.length_c   1.000
_cell.angle_alpha   90.00
_cell.angle_beta   90.00
_cell.angle_gamma   90.00
#
_symmetry.space_group_name_H-M   'P 1'
#
loop_
_entity.id
_entity.type
_entity.pdbx_description
1 polymer ?
#
loop_
_entity_poly.entity_id
_entity_poly.type
_entity_poly.pdbx_seq_one_letter_code
_entity_poly.pdbx_strand_id
1 'polypeptide(L)'
;MEKKSGETLQDNVRYLLEKYYDGNVSEMQRETGVNRSVISELKNGGKTEVNSSTLIRFAQSGINLNWLLTGEGAPFTVNEMADISEELKEKQLLDNRMKEIKKLVGDIEDQLSEQPHLRLDPDVQSALLELLKKAVR
;
A
#
# COMPACT_ATOMS: atom_id res chain seq x y z
N MET A 1 -33.78 15.68 6.41
CA MET A 1 -33.24 16.54 7.48
C MET A 1 -31.76 16.70 7.19
N GLU A 2 -31.30 17.89 6.78
CA GLU A 2 -29.88 18.19 6.65
C GLU A 2 -29.24 18.10 8.04
N LYS A 3 -28.30 17.18 8.23
CA LYS A 3 -27.50 17.11 9.46
C LYS A 3 -26.61 18.36 9.51
N LYS A 4 -26.56 19.03 10.67
CA LYS A 4 -25.63 20.16 10.86
C LYS A 4 -24.19 19.65 10.76
N SER A 5 -23.31 20.39 10.10
CA SER A 5 -21.90 20.00 9.89
C SER A 5 -21.15 19.62 11.19
N GLY A 6 -21.48 20.23 12.33
CA GLY A 6 -20.91 19.87 13.64
C GLY A 6 -21.38 18.52 14.20
N GLU A 7 -22.62 18.10 13.93
CA GLU A 7 -23.13 16.77 14.31
C GLU A 7 -22.46 15.67 13.48
N THR A 8 -22.21 15.95 12.20
CA THR A 8 -21.55 15.03 11.27
C THR A 8 -20.11 14.75 11.68
N LEU A 9 -19.33 15.79 12.00
CA LEU A 9 -17.95 15.63 12.46
C LEU A 9 -17.86 14.81 13.77
N GLN A 10 -18.71 15.12 14.74
CA GLN A 10 -18.77 14.37 15.99
C GLN A 10 -19.10 12.90 15.75
N ASP A 11 -20.15 12.64 14.95
CA ASP A 11 -20.58 11.30 14.56
C ASP A 11 -19.44 10.51 13.90
N ASN A 12 -18.71 11.16 13.00
CA ASN A 12 -17.63 10.52 12.24
C ASN A 12 -16.40 10.23 13.11
N VAL A 13 -16.04 11.12 14.04
CA VAL A 13 -14.95 10.85 15.01
C VAL A 13 -15.33 9.69 15.93
N ARG A 14 -16.59 9.63 16.37
CA ARG A 14 -17.10 8.50 17.16
C ARG A 14 -17.07 7.19 16.35
N TYR A 15 -17.52 7.22 15.10
CA TYR A 15 -17.47 6.07 14.21
C TYR A 15 -16.04 5.57 14.02
N LEU A 16 -15.07 6.46 13.79
CA LEU A 16 -13.66 6.09 13.68
C LEU A 16 -13.18 5.37 14.95
N LEU A 17 -13.45 5.96 16.12
CA LEU A 17 -13.08 5.37 17.40
C LEU A 17 -13.65 3.97 17.60
N GLU A 18 -14.95 3.79 17.37
CA GLU A 18 -15.64 2.53 17.62
C GLU A 18 -15.27 1.43 16.61
N LYS A 19 -15.03 1.80 15.35
CA LYS A 19 -14.81 0.82 14.27
C LYS A 19 -13.35 0.48 14.01
N TYR A 20 -12.43 1.40 14.27
CA TYR A 20 -11.02 1.23 13.89
C TYR A 20 -10.07 1.29 15.09
N TYR A 21 -10.55 1.74 16.25
CA TYR A 21 -9.71 1.94 17.43
C TYR A 21 -10.25 1.27 18.69
N ASP A 22 -11.27 0.42 18.60
CA ASP A 22 -11.91 -0.27 19.73
C ASP A 22 -12.33 0.68 20.89
N GLY A 23 -12.70 1.91 20.56
CA GLY A 23 -13.03 2.97 21.53
C GLY A 23 -11.82 3.56 22.25
N ASN A 24 -10.59 3.17 21.89
CA ASN A 24 -9.36 3.60 22.54
C ASN A 24 -8.83 4.92 21.96
N VAL A 25 -9.11 6.02 22.66
CA VAL A 25 -8.63 7.36 22.31
C VAL A 25 -7.10 7.45 22.33
N SER A 26 -6.42 6.66 23.15
CA SER A 26 -4.94 6.65 23.21
C SER A 26 -4.34 5.99 21.96
N GLU A 27 -5.01 4.98 21.42
CA GLU A 27 -4.67 4.33 20.16
C GLU A 27 -4.80 5.31 19.00
N MET A 28 -5.97 5.95 18.89
CA MET A 28 -6.24 6.94 17.86
C MET A 28 -5.25 8.12 17.93
N GLN A 29 -4.87 8.58 19.12
CA GLN A 29 -3.81 9.59 19.25
C GLN A 29 -2.49 9.08 18.68
N ARG A 30 -2.10 7.83 18.96
CA ARG A 30 -0.81 7.28 18.51
C ARG A 30 -0.73 7.21 16.99
N GLU A 31 -1.81 6.79 16.34
CA GLU A 31 -1.85 6.64 14.88
C GLU A 31 -2.08 7.97 14.14
N THR A 32 -2.97 8.82 14.64
CA THR A 32 -3.32 10.08 13.97
C THR A 32 -2.41 11.25 14.37
N GLY A 33 -1.71 11.13 15.50
CA GLY A 33 -0.94 12.23 16.09
C GLY A 33 -1.79 13.38 16.65
N VAL A 34 -3.13 13.25 16.68
CA VAL A 34 -4.04 14.23 17.27
C VAL A 34 -4.10 14.04 18.78
N ASN A 35 -3.98 15.14 19.55
CA ASN A 35 -4.02 15.09 21.02
C ASN A 35 -5.30 14.43 21.56
N ARG A 36 -5.15 13.58 22.57
CA ARG A 36 -6.26 12.91 23.30
C ARG A 36 -7.37 13.86 23.76
N SER A 37 -7.01 15.05 24.24
CA SER A 37 -7.98 16.07 24.66
C SER A 37 -8.84 16.52 23.48
N VAL A 38 -8.22 16.83 22.35
CA VAL A 38 -8.91 17.25 21.12
C VAL A 38 -9.82 16.13 20.60
N ILE A 39 -9.35 14.89 20.53
CA ILE A 39 -10.18 13.75 20.12
C ILE A 39 -11.40 13.61 21.05
N SER A 40 -11.19 13.76 22.36
CA SER A 40 -12.29 13.65 23.34
C SER A 40 -13.31 14.77 23.21
N GLU A 41 -12.86 16.01 22.99
CA GLU A 41 -13.73 17.17 22.73
C GLU A 41 -14.56 16.97 21.46
N LEU A 42 -13.95 16.50 20.38
CA LEU A 42 -14.63 16.23 19.11
C LEU A 42 -15.66 15.11 19.24
N LYS A 43 -15.30 14.01 19.91
CA LYS A 43 -16.20 12.88 20.18
C LYS A 43 -17.43 13.29 21.01
N ASN A 44 -17.23 14.16 22.00
CA ASN A 44 -18.28 14.58 22.92
C ASN A 44 -19.09 15.77 22.39
N GLY A 45 -18.74 16.33 21.21
CA GLY A 45 -19.41 17.51 20.66
C GLY A 45 -19.08 18.80 21.40
N GLY A 46 -18.04 18.79 22.26
CA GLY A 46 -17.57 19.98 22.98
C GLY A 46 -16.87 21.00 22.07
N LYS A 47 -16.54 20.59 20.84
CA LYS A 47 -15.88 21.42 19.84
C LYS A 47 -16.56 21.26 18.48
N THR A 48 -17.09 22.36 17.95
CA THR A 48 -17.81 22.41 16.67
C THR A 48 -16.89 22.69 15.48
N GLU A 49 -15.69 23.20 15.72
CA GLU A 49 -14.72 23.56 14.68
C GLU A 49 -13.35 22.94 14.94
N VAL A 50 -12.79 22.31 13.91
CA VAL A 50 -11.45 21.68 13.97
C VAL A 50 -10.46 22.66 13.36
N ASN A 51 -9.36 22.93 14.06
CA ASN A 51 -8.30 23.76 13.48
C ASN A 51 -7.59 23.01 12.33
N SER A 52 -6.97 23.76 11.42
CA SER A 52 -6.30 23.20 10.25
C SER A 52 -5.19 22.21 10.61
N SER A 53 -4.49 22.42 11.74
CA SER A 53 -3.41 21.51 12.18
C SER A 53 -3.93 20.12 12.55
N THR A 54 -5.12 20.03 13.17
CA THR A 54 -5.76 18.77 13.51
C THR A 54 -6.31 18.07 12.26
N LEU A 55 -6.88 18.83 11.31
CA LEU A 55 -7.31 18.27 10.03
C LEU A 55 -6.12 17.70 9.24
N ILE A 56 -5.00 18.42 9.17
CA ILE A 56 -3.78 17.93 8.49
C ILE A 56 -3.30 16.61 9.10
N ARG A 57 -3.33 16.48 10.43
CA ARG A 57 -2.93 15.25 11.13
C ARG A 57 -3.83 14.06 10.78
N PHE A 58 -5.15 14.26 10.76
CA PHE A 58 -6.07 13.23 10.29
C PHE A 58 -5.83 12.85 8.82
N ALA A 59 -5.61 13.82 7.95
CA ALA A 59 -5.29 13.54 6.55
C ALA A 59 -3.98 12.75 6.38
N GLN A 60 -2.95 13.10 7.15
CA GLN A 60 -1.65 12.42 7.13
C GLN A 60 -1.72 10.97 7.62
N SER A 61 -2.69 10.65 8.50
CA SER A 61 -2.97 9.28 8.90
C SER A 61 -3.91 8.53 7.93
N GLY A 62 -4.15 9.09 6.75
CA GLY A 62 -4.99 8.47 5.71
C GLY A 62 -6.49 8.62 5.93
N ILE A 63 -6.95 9.46 6.86
CA ILE A 63 -8.38 9.74 7.02
C ILE A 63 -8.81 10.74 5.96
N ASN A 64 -9.89 10.41 5.25
CA ASN A 64 -10.48 11.28 4.24
C ASN A 64 -11.18 12.47 4.91
N LEU A 65 -10.66 13.68 4.71
CA LEU A 65 -11.24 14.90 5.30
C LEU A 65 -12.64 15.22 4.77
N ASN A 66 -12.94 14.91 3.52
CA ASN A 66 -14.29 15.11 2.98
C ASN A 66 -15.28 14.25 3.76
N TRP A 67 -14.97 12.96 3.91
CA TRP A 67 -15.80 12.06 4.70
C TRP A 67 -15.86 12.49 6.17
N LEU A 68 -14.74 12.88 6.78
CA LEU A 68 -14.71 13.30 8.18
C LEU A 68 -15.65 14.48 8.46
N LEU A 69 -15.71 15.46 7.55
CA LEU A 69 -16.50 16.69 7.74
C LEU A 69 -17.95 16.59 7.25
N THR A 70 -18.21 15.76 6.23
CA THR A 70 -19.51 15.71 5.54
C THR A 70 -20.21 14.36 5.63
N GLY A 71 -19.48 13.30 5.97
CA GLY A 71 -19.95 11.91 5.93
C GLY A 71 -19.97 11.31 4.51
N GLU A 72 -19.58 12.08 3.48
CA GLU A 72 -19.62 11.63 2.09
C GLU A 72 -18.31 10.96 1.65
N GLY A 73 -18.43 9.77 1.04
CA GLY A 73 -17.31 8.97 0.55
C GLY A 73 -16.84 7.89 1.52
N ALA A 74 -15.62 7.40 1.32
CA ALA A 74 -15.00 6.41 2.21
C ALA A 74 -14.24 7.09 3.37
N PRO A 75 -14.22 6.50 4.58
CA PRO A 75 -13.54 7.08 5.75
C PRO A 75 -12.02 7.25 5.61
N PHE A 76 -11.39 6.37 4.83
CA PHE A 76 -9.96 6.39 4.58
C PHE A 76 -9.69 6.66 3.11
N THR A 77 -8.67 7.47 2.84
CA THR A 77 -8.08 7.56 1.52
C THR A 77 -7.21 6.33 1.31
N VAL A 78 -7.47 5.55 0.26
CA VAL A 78 -6.50 4.57 -0.23
C VAL A 78 -5.27 5.37 -0.61
N ASN A 79 -4.15 5.13 0.05
CA ASN A 79 -2.92 5.86 -0.22
C ASN A 79 -2.28 5.27 -1.48
N GLU A 80 -2.89 5.53 -2.64
CA GLU A 80 -2.47 4.98 -3.94
C GLU A 80 -0.98 5.25 -4.21
N MET A 81 -0.40 6.32 -3.66
CA MET A 81 1.03 6.60 -3.78
C MET A 81 1.94 5.58 -3.08
N ALA A 82 1.51 4.99 -1.95
CA ALA A 82 2.30 3.98 -1.24
C ALA A 82 2.36 2.68 -2.05
N ASP A 83 1.19 2.21 -2.51
CA ASP A 83 1.05 1.02 -3.36
C ASP A 83 1.77 1.19 -4.69
N ILE A 84 1.59 2.34 -5.36
CA ILE A 84 2.31 2.66 -6.61
C ILE A 84 3.83 2.65 -6.38
N SER A 85 4.31 3.16 -5.24
CA SER A 85 5.75 3.18 -4.93
C SER A 85 6.33 1.78 -4.73
N GLU A 86 5.53 0.85 -4.18
CA GLU A 86 5.95 -0.51 -3.88
C GLU A 86 5.95 -1.36 -5.17
N GLU A 87 4.90 -1.23 -5.99
CA GLU A 87 4.86 -1.84 -7.34
C GLU A 87 5.99 -1.33 -8.24
N LEU A 88 6.32 -0.03 -8.19
CA LEU A 88 7.43 0.56 -8.95
C LEU A 88 8.78 -0.03 -8.52
N LYS A 89 9.00 -0.19 -7.21
CA LYS A 89 10.22 -0.82 -6.66
C LYS A 89 10.33 -2.27 -7.08
N GLU A 90 9.22 -3.02 -7.04
CA GLU A 90 9.20 -4.42 -7.44
C GLU A 90 9.50 -4.59 -8.93
N LYS A 91 8.89 -3.77 -9.80
CA LYS A 91 9.21 -3.74 -11.23
C LYS A 91 10.67 -3.40 -11.49
N GLN A 92 11.21 -2.40 -10.80
CA GLN A 92 12.60 -2.01 -10.97
C GLN A 92 13.57 -3.12 -10.52
N LEU A 93 13.24 -3.84 -9.45
CA LEU A 93 14.00 -5.00 -9.00
C LEU A 93 13.96 -6.14 -10.04
N LEU A 94 12.78 -6.44 -10.59
CA LEU A 94 12.62 -7.45 -11.64
C LEU A 94 13.42 -7.11 -12.91
N ASP A 95 13.39 -5.85 -13.33
CA ASP A 95 14.16 -5.37 -14.48
C ASP A 95 15.66 -5.52 -14.26
N ASN A 96 16.15 -5.21 -13.06
CA ASN A 96 17.56 -5.38 -12.71
C ASN A 96 17.96 -6.86 -12.74
N ARG A 97 17.16 -7.74 -12.14
CA ARG A 97 17.40 -9.20 -12.18
C ARG A 97 17.36 -9.74 -13.60
N MET A 98 16.44 -9.27 -14.44
CA MET A 98 16.36 -9.67 -15.85
C MET A 98 17.60 -9.25 -16.64
N LYS A 99 18.14 -8.05 -16.38
CA LYS A 99 19.41 -7.61 -16.98
C LYS A 99 20.57 -8.50 -16.58
N GLU A 100 20.67 -8.87 -15.30
CA GLU A 100 21.69 -9.79 -14.80
C GLU A 100 21.57 -11.17 -15.45
N ILE A 101 20.36 -11.74 -15.53
CA ILE A 101 20.12 -13.03 -16.19
C ILE A 101 20.54 -12.97 -17.66
N LYS A 102 20.14 -11.92 -18.39
CA LYS A 102 20.54 -11.75 -19.79
C LYS A 102 22.06 -11.70 -19.97
N LYS A 103 22.76 -11.03 -19.05
CA LYS A 103 24.23 -11.00 -19.07
C LYS A 103 24.81 -12.40 -18.84
N LEU A 104 24.35 -13.10 -17.80
CA LEU A 104 24.82 -14.45 -17.49
C LEU A 104 24.56 -15.44 -18.64
N VAL A 105 23.41 -15.32 -19.32
CA VAL A 105 23.11 -16.13 -20.51
C VAL A 105 24.09 -15.84 -21.63
N GLY A 106 24.39 -14.56 -21.90
CA GLY A 106 25.41 -14.19 -22.89
C GLY A 106 26.79 -14.76 -22.55
N ASP A 107 27.21 -14.63 -21.29
CA ASP A 107 28.49 -15.18 -20.82
C ASP A 107 28.56 -16.72 -21.02
N ILE A 108 27.44 -17.44 -20.83
CA ILE A 108 27.35 -18.89 -21.07
C ILE A 108 27.40 -19.20 -22.57
N GLU A 109 26.72 -18.43 -23.42
CA GLU A 109 26.75 -18.61 -24.87
C GLU A 109 28.15 -18.41 -25.45
N ASP A 110 28.89 -17.42 -24.94
CA ASP A 110 30.29 -17.20 -25.29
C ASP A 110 31.15 -18.41 -24.88
N GLN A 111 31.01 -18.90 -23.64
CA GLN A 111 31.73 -20.10 -23.18
C GLN A 111 31.42 -21.36 -24.01
N LEU A 112 30.16 -21.56 -24.39
CA LEU A 112 29.75 -22.70 -25.23
C LEU A 112 30.26 -22.57 -26.67
N SER A 113 30.48 -21.35 -27.15
CA SER A 113 31.08 -21.09 -28.46
C SER A 113 32.58 -21.41 -28.45
N GLU A 114 33.27 -21.12 -27.36
CA GLU A 114 34.67 -21.50 -27.14
C GLU A 114 34.85 -23.01 -26.90
N GLN A 115 33.85 -23.67 -26.30
CA GLN A 115 33.87 -25.09 -25.97
C GLN A 115 32.68 -25.85 -26.59
N PRO A 116 32.69 -26.11 -27.90
CA PRO A 116 31.55 -26.68 -28.62
C PRO A 116 31.19 -28.11 -28.17
N HIS A 117 32.14 -28.84 -27.56
CA HIS A 117 31.91 -30.18 -27.02
C HIS A 117 31.05 -30.19 -25.75
N LEU A 118 30.86 -29.03 -25.09
CA LEU A 118 29.95 -28.87 -23.95
C LEU A 118 28.51 -28.57 -24.40
N ARG A 119 28.26 -28.30 -25.69
CA ARG A 119 26.90 -28.18 -26.20
C ARG A 119 26.22 -29.53 -26.12
N LEU A 120 25.03 -29.53 -25.52
CA LEU A 120 24.12 -30.66 -25.57
C LEU A 120 23.74 -30.93 -27.02
N ASP A 121 23.59 -32.22 -27.33
CA ASP A 121 23.02 -32.65 -28.61
C ASP A 121 21.61 -32.06 -28.79
N PRO A 122 21.25 -31.55 -29.98
CA PRO A 122 19.95 -30.92 -30.23
C PRO A 122 18.74 -31.81 -29.88
N ASP A 123 18.86 -33.12 -30.07
CA ASP A 123 17.78 -34.07 -29.77
C ASP A 123 17.63 -34.25 -28.25
N VAL A 124 18.76 -34.26 -27.53
CA VAL A 124 18.79 -34.29 -26.06
C VAL A 124 18.22 -32.99 -25.49
N GLN A 125 18.58 -31.83 -26.06
CA GLN A 125 18.02 -30.52 -25.69
C GLN A 125 16.49 -30.49 -25.86
N SER A 126 15.99 -30.97 -27.00
CA SER A 126 14.56 -31.01 -27.29
C SER A 126 13.81 -31.92 -26.33
N ALA A 127 14.35 -33.11 -26.02
CA ALA A 127 13.77 -34.02 -25.04
C ALA A 127 13.74 -33.41 -23.63
N LEU A 128 14.80 -32.70 -23.22
CA LEU A 128 14.88 -32.04 -21.92
C LEU A 128 13.85 -30.89 -21.80
N LEU A 129 13.70 -30.09 -22.86
CA LEU A 129 12.71 -29.01 -22.94
C LEU A 129 11.28 -29.54 -22.79
N GLU A 130 10.97 -30.64 -23.44
CA GLU A 130 9.65 -31.28 -23.31
C GLU A 130 9.39 -31.82 -21.89
N LEU A 131 10.41 -32.37 -21.23
CA LEU A 131 10.29 -32.80 -19.82
C LEU A 131 10.08 -31.61 -18.87
N LEU A 132 10.81 -30.52 -19.06
CA LEU A 132 10.66 -29.29 -18.26
C LEU A 132 9.27 -28.67 -18.43
N LYS A 133 8.77 -28.57 -19.66
CA LYS A 133 7.40 -28.09 -19.93
C LYS A 133 6.33 -28.94 -19.25
N LYS A 134 6.54 -30.25 -19.11
CA LYS A 134 5.64 -31.16 -18.39
C LYS A 134 5.71 -31.01 -16.88
N ALA A 135 6.86 -30.63 -16.32
CA ALA A 135 7.07 -30.48 -14.88
C ALA A 135 6.57 -29.13 -14.31
N VAL A 136 6.36 -28.12 -15.17
CA VAL A 136 5.89 -26.78 -14.79
C VAL A 136 4.35 -26.63 -14.92
N ARG A 137 3.66 -27.66 -15.40
CA ARG A 137 2.18 -27.77 -15.37
C ARG A 137 1.72 -28.47 -14.11
#